data_AF-A0A2D9WQF6-F1
#
_entry.id   AF-A0A2D9WQF6-F1
#
_cell.length_a   1.000
_cell.length_b   1.000
_cell.length_c   1.000
_cell.angle_alpha   90.00
_cell.angle_beta   90.00
_cell.angle_gamma   90.00
#
_symmetry.space_group_name_H-M   'P 1'
#
loop_
_entity.id
_entity.type
_entity.pdbx_description
1 polymer ?
#
loop_
_entity_poly.entity_id
_entity_poly.type
_entity_poly.pdbx_seq_one_letter_code
_entity_poly.pdbx_strand_id
1 'polypeptide(L)'
;SLKKTIKRYYEDFKFKHPTPNDFKRVAEKVSGVELEWYLNDWTRTANKIDYALDISDVFPNRVVKIKRKGRIPMPLDVVVSFEDGSSEMYYIPNDLLYLDNSSSNAITTQKLEHPVYKDSLSKIKALESWNWVTPEYSFVVDGNKKIMKIEIDPSKRLADVNRADNSISFE
;
A
#
# COMPACT_ATOMS: atom_id res chain seq x y z
N SER A 1 3.13 15.28 -3.39
CA SER A 1 4.09 15.08 -2.28
C SER A 1 3.65 15.92 -1.09
N LEU A 2 3.62 15.33 0.12
CA LEU A 2 3.15 15.95 1.36
C LEU A 2 3.76 17.34 1.62
N LYS A 3 5.07 17.51 1.37
CA LYS A 3 5.75 18.81 1.53
C LYS A 3 5.13 19.91 0.66
N LYS A 4 4.75 19.58 -0.58
CA LYS A 4 4.06 20.51 -1.49
C LYS A 4 2.66 20.85 -0.96
N THR A 5 1.94 19.86 -0.44
CA THR A 5 0.61 20.05 0.16
C THR A 5 0.67 20.98 1.36
N ILE A 6 1.56 20.72 2.33
CA ILE A 6 1.71 21.56 3.53
C ILE A 6 2.11 22.98 3.15
N LYS A 7 3.08 23.14 2.22
CA LYS A 7 3.49 24.47 1.76
C LYS A 7 2.33 25.21 1.09
N ARG A 8 1.57 24.54 0.23
CA ARG A 8 0.42 25.14 -0.45
C ARG A 8 -0.67 25.54 0.55
N TYR A 9 -0.99 24.66 1.49
CA TYR A 9 -1.98 24.92 2.53
C TYR A 9 -1.59 26.11 3.39
N TYR A 10 -0.33 26.20 3.82
CA TYR A 10 0.16 27.35 4.57
C TYR A 10 0.03 28.65 3.78
N GLU A 11 0.43 28.68 2.50
CA GLU A 11 0.30 29.90 1.68
C GLU A 11 -1.15 30.34 1.47
N ASP A 12 -2.08 29.40 1.28
CA ASP A 12 -3.49 29.69 1.02
C ASP A 12 -4.24 30.14 2.29
N PHE A 13 -3.83 29.64 3.47
CA PHE A 13 -4.56 29.80 4.74
C PHE A 13 -3.79 30.53 5.86
N LYS A 14 -2.59 31.05 5.60
CA LYS A 14 -1.91 31.92 6.56
C LYS A 14 -2.80 33.09 6.99
N PHE A 15 -2.89 33.32 8.29
CA PHE A 15 -3.74 34.33 8.92
C PHE A 15 -5.27 34.15 8.71
N LYS A 16 -5.72 32.91 8.43
CA LYS A 16 -7.14 32.54 8.33
C LYS A 16 -7.49 31.41 9.32
N HIS A 17 -8.79 31.12 9.47
CA HIS A 17 -9.31 30.00 10.26
C HIS A 17 -9.81 28.86 9.36
N PRO A 18 -8.93 28.00 8.83
CA PRO A 18 -9.33 26.89 7.98
C PRO A 18 -10.13 25.84 8.75
N THR A 19 -11.02 25.17 8.03
CA THR A 19 -11.71 23.97 8.49
C THR A 19 -10.95 22.71 8.06
N PRO A 20 -11.22 21.53 8.65
CA PRO A 20 -10.60 20.27 8.20
C PRO A 20 -10.78 19.99 6.69
N ASN A 21 -11.92 20.38 6.13
CA ASN A 21 -12.22 20.22 4.70
C ASN A 21 -11.30 21.06 3.79
N ASP A 22 -10.76 22.17 4.30
CA ASP A 22 -9.85 23.01 3.52
C ASP A 22 -8.49 22.33 3.32
N PHE A 23 -7.98 21.65 4.36
CA PHE A 23 -6.77 20.85 4.23
C PHE A 23 -6.97 19.70 3.24
N LYS A 24 -8.10 18.98 3.36
CA LYS A 24 -8.47 17.92 2.42
C LYS A 24 -8.42 18.42 0.98
N ARG A 25 -9.13 19.51 0.65
CA ARG A 25 -9.19 20.06 -0.71
C ARG A 25 -7.82 20.44 -1.26
N VAL A 26 -6.97 21.04 -0.43
CA VAL A 26 -5.59 21.37 -0.84
C VAL A 26 -4.79 20.10 -1.11
N ALA A 27 -4.94 19.08 -0.26
CA ALA A 27 -4.28 17.79 -0.44
C ALA A 27 -4.69 17.15 -1.76
N GLU A 28 -6.00 17.00 -2.02
CA GLU A 28 -6.53 16.40 -3.25
C GLU A 28 -6.09 17.17 -4.50
N LYS A 29 -6.11 18.50 -4.46
CA LYS A 29 -5.66 19.34 -5.58
C LYS A 29 -4.17 19.17 -5.89
N VAL A 30 -3.34 18.94 -4.87
CA VAL A 30 -1.89 18.78 -5.03
C VAL A 30 -1.51 17.33 -5.38
N SER A 31 -2.26 16.34 -4.91
CA SER A 31 -1.96 14.92 -5.13
C SER A 31 -2.70 14.30 -6.30
N GLY A 32 -3.82 14.89 -6.74
CA GLY A 32 -4.68 14.33 -7.79
C GLY A 32 -5.41 13.05 -7.37
N VAL A 33 -5.56 12.80 -6.07
CA VAL A 33 -6.25 11.62 -5.52
C VAL A 33 -7.44 12.04 -4.66
N GLU A 34 -8.49 11.22 -4.65
CA GLU A 34 -9.63 11.40 -3.74
C GLU A 34 -9.26 10.89 -2.35
N LEU A 35 -9.39 11.75 -1.34
CA LEU A 35 -8.98 11.49 0.05
C LEU A 35 -10.15 11.49 1.03
N GLU A 36 -11.38 11.72 0.57
CA GLU A 36 -12.57 11.72 1.44
C GLU A 36 -12.70 10.42 2.23
N TRP A 37 -12.61 9.28 1.54
CA TRP A 37 -12.76 7.96 2.13
C TRP A 37 -11.73 7.76 3.26
N TYR A 38 -10.47 8.13 3.02
CA TYR A 38 -9.36 7.95 3.95
C TYR A 38 -9.59 8.77 5.21
N LEU A 39 -9.92 10.06 5.06
CA LEU A 39 -10.14 10.95 6.19
C LEU A 39 -11.39 10.55 6.98
N ASN A 40 -12.46 10.15 6.30
CA ASN A 40 -13.68 9.70 6.97
C ASN A 40 -13.43 8.45 7.81
N ASP A 41 -12.81 7.42 7.22
CA ASP A 41 -12.50 6.19 7.95
C ASP A 41 -11.52 6.46 9.11
N TRP A 42 -10.49 7.26 8.88
CA TRP A 42 -9.46 7.53 9.89
C TRP A 42 -9.95 8.41 11.05
N THR A 43 -10.84 9.38 10.80
CA THR A 43 -11.22 10.38 11.81
C THR A 43 -12.61 10.17 12.41
N ARG A 44 -13.52 9.49 11.69
CA ARG A 44 -14.93 9.36 12.07
C ARG A 44 -15.34 7.94 12.44
N THR A 45 -14.43 6.98 12.38
CA THR A 45 -14.69 5.59 12.76
C THR A 45 -13.63 5.07 13.73
N ALA A 46 -13.95 3.98 14.45
CA ALA A 46 -12.99 3.23 15.25
C ALA A 46 -12.32 2.09 14.45
N ASN A 47 -12.45 2.13 13.12
CA ASN A 47 -11.91 1.10 12.25
C ASN A 47 -10.38 1.08 12.33
N LYS A 48 -9.82 -0.11 12.15
CA LYS A 48 -8.37 -0.33 12.17
C LYS A 48 -7.90 -0.87 10.82
N ILE A 49 -6.64 -0.63 10.53
CA ILE A 49 -5.90 -1.27 9.46
C ILE A 49 -5.32 -2.56 10.05
N ASP A 50 -5.66 -3.71 9.47
CA ASP A 50 -5.20 -5.02 9.94
C ASP A 50 -5.21 -5.98 8.75
N TYR A 51 -4.03 -6.50 8.40
CA TYR A 51 -3.82 -7.44 7.31
C TYR A 51 -3.11 -8.69 7.81
N ALA A 52 -3.32 -9.79 7.10
CA ALA A 52 -2.63 -11.03 7.37
C ALA A 52 -2.35 -11.77 6.07
N LEU A 53 -1.18 -12.37 5.99
CA LEU A 53 -0.87 -13.34 4.95
C LEU A 53 -1.52 -14.69 5.26
N ASP A 54 -2.11 -15.31 4.25
CA ASP A 54 -2.64 -16.66 4.30
C ASP A 54 -1.78 -17.59 3.42
N ILE A 55 -1.23 -18.62 4.06
CA ILE A 55 -0.21 -19.54 3.53
C ILE A 55 -0.79 -20.72 2.75
N SER A 56 -2.12 -20.88 2.69
CA SER A 56 -2.73 -22.15 2.30
C SER A 56 -2.25 -22.71 0.95
N ASP A 57 -1.92 -21.84 -0.02
CA ASP A 57 -1.72 -22.22 -1.43
C ASP A 57 -0.37 -21.77 -2.02
N VAL A 58 0.62 -21.42 -1.19
CA VAL A 58 1.94 -20.94 -1.66
C VAL A 58 2.77 -22.05 -2.32
N PHE A 59 2.63 -23.30 -1.85
CA PHE A 59 3.25 -24.47 -2.47
C PHE A 59 2.18 -25.54 -2.76
N PRO A 60 2.09 -26.09 -3.99
CA PRO A 60 2.94 -25.88 -5.17
C PRO A 60 2.48 -24.72 -6.09
N ASN A 61 1.31 -24.13 -5.84
CA ASN A 61 0.64 -23.25 -6.80
C ASN A 61 1.13 -21.78 -6.77
N ARG A 62 1.99 -21.41 -5.82
CA ARG A 62 2.57 -20.05 -5.68
C ARG A 62 1.52 -18.95 -5.59
N VAL A 63 0.35 -19.29 -5.01
CA VAL A 63 -0.73 -18.36 -4.76
C VAL A 63 -0.51 -17.71 -3.40
N VAL A 64 -0.31 -16.40 -3.39
CA VAL A 64 -0.26 -15.61 -2.17
C VAL A 64 -1.65 -15.10 -1.90
N LYS A 65 -2.22 -15.50 -0.76
CA LYS A 65 -3.50 -14.98 -0.28
C LYS A 65 -3.25 -13.95 0.82
N ILE A 66 -4.00 -12.87 0.78
CA ILE A 66 -3.97 -11.81 1.78
C ILE A 66 -5.39 -11.61 2.27
N LYS A 67 -5.52 -11.55 3.59
CA LYS A 67 -6.79 -11.28 4.26
C LYS A 67 -6.74 -9.93 4.93
N ARG A 68 -7.72 -9.09 4.63
CA ARG A 68 -7.96 -7.84 5.35
C ARG A 68 -8.90 -8.12 6.52
N LYS A 69 -8.34 -8.14 7.73
CA LYS A 69 -9.08 -8.25 8.99
C LYS A 69 -9.66 -6.91 9.42
N GLY A 70 -8.96 -5.84 9.07
CA GLY A 70 -9.35 -4.46 9.30
C GLY A 70 -10.46 -4.00 8.37
N ARG A 71 -11.07 -2.88 8.73
CA ARG A 71 -12.16 -2.28 7.92
C ARG A 71 -11.68 -1.13 7.04
N ILE A 72 -10.48 -0.58 7.31
CA ILE A 72 -9.90 0.49 6.49
C ILE A 72 -9.09 -0.15 5.35
N PRO A 73 -9.52 -0.04 4.10
CA PRO A 73 -8.75 -0.53 2.96
C PRO A 73 -7.56 0.40 2.67
N MET A 74 -6.38 -0.17 2.51
CA MET A 74 -5.15 0.51 2.13
C MET A 74 -4.52 -0.18 0.91
N PRO A 75 -3.86 0.58 0.03
CA PRO A 75 -2.92 0.02 -0.92
C PRO A 75 -1.81 -0.72 -0.18
N LEU A 76 -1.38 -1.86 -0.70
CA LEU A 76 -0.38 -2.71 -0.06
C LEU A 76 0.90 -2.85 -0.88
N ASP A 77 2.00 -2.89 -0.16
CA ASP A 77 3.32 -3.24 -0.67
C ASP A 77 3.64 -4.65 -0.19
N VAL A 78 3.79 -5.61 -1.10
CA VAL A 78 4.11 -7.01 -0.75
C VAL A 78 5.45 -7.35 -1.37
N VAL A 79 6.44 -7.70 -0.55
CA VAL A 79 7.76 -8.09 -1.02
C VAL A 79 7.93 -9.59 -0.90
N VAL A 80 8.32 -10.21 -2.00
CA VAL A 80 8.65 -11.64 -2.10
C VAL A 80 10.16 -11.75 -2.27
N SER A 81 10.82 -12.46 -1.35
CA SER A 81 12.25 -12.73 -1.39
C SER A 81 12.51 -14.17 -1.79
N PHE A 82 13.50 -14.38 -2.65
CA PHE A 82 13.84 -15.68 -3.23
C PHE A 82 15.17 -16.22 -2.70
N GLU A 83 15.40 -17.53 -2.92
CA GLU A 83 16.61 -18.24 -2.47
C GLU A 83 17.89 -17.72 -3.13
N ASP A 84 17.80 -17.19 -4.36
CA ASP A 84 18.94 -16.60 -5.08
C ASP A 84 19.34 -15.20 -4.58
N GLY A 85 18.70 -14.71 -3.51
CA GLY A 85 18.92 -13.40 -2.93
C GLY A 85 18.21 -12.25 -3.66
N SER A 86 17.48 -12.53 -4.75
CA SER A 86 16.66 -11.51 -5.41
C SER A 86 15.33 -11.30 -4.68
N SER A 87 14.77 -10.10 -4.78
CA SER A 87 13.41 -9.81 -4.30
C SER A 87 12.59 -9.08 -5.35
N GLU A 88 11.29 -9.35 -5.34
CA GLU A 88 10.27 -8.71 -6.17
C GLU A 88 9.23 -8.04 -5.29
N MET A 89 8.72 -6.90 -5.74
CA MET A 89 7.64 -6.18 -5.06
C MET A 89 6.36 -6.24 -5.89
N TYR A 90 5.28 -6.62 -5.23
CA TYR A 90 3.94 -6.65 -5.74
C TYR A 90 3.17 -5.51 -5.08
N TYR A 91 2.80 -4.50 -5.86
CA TYR A 91 2.01 -3.37 -5.40
C TYR A 91 0.53 -3.64 -5.68
N ILE A 92 -0.29 -3.67 -4.64
CA ILE A 92 -1.75 -3.87 -4.73
C ILE A 92 -2.43 -2.52 -4.52
N PRO A 93 -3.00 -1.89 -5.55
CA PRO A 93 -3.75 -0.65 -5.42
C PRO A 93 -5.07 -0.87 -4.66
N ASN A 94 -5.58 0.19 -4.07
CA ASN A 94 -6.95 0.26 -3.54
C ASN A 94 -7.85 0.93 -4.59
N ASP A 95 -9.04 0.38 -4.84
CA ASP A 95 -10.02 0.94 -5.79
C ASP A 95 -10.57 2.31 -5.35
N LEU A 96 -10.66 2.57 -4.04
CA LEU A 96 -11.09 3.86 -3.50
C LEU A 96 -10.10 5.01 -3.77
N LEU A 97 -8.84 4.71 -4.11
CA LEU A 97 -7.83 5.73 -4.33
C LEU A 97 -8.03 6.49 -5.64
N TYR A 98 -8.95 6.04 -6.52
CA TYR A 98 -9.32 6.65 -7.81
C TYR A 98 -8.15 7.36 -8.50
N LEU A 99 -7.12 6.58 -8.84
CA LEU A 99 -5.95 7.07 -9.56
C LEU A 99 -6.17 6.95 -11.07
N ASP A 100 -5.76 7.97 -11.81
CA ASP A 100 -5.54 7.79 -13.25
C ASP A 100 -4.31 6.90 -13.50
N ASN A 101 -4.22 6.33 -14.70
CA ASN A 101 -3.13 5.43 -15.09
C ASN A 101 -1.74 6.12 -15.09
N SER A 102 -1.69 7.45 -15.19
CA SER A 102 -0.44 8.21 -15.12
C SER A 102 0.06 8.34 -13.68
N SER A 103 -0.86 8.47 -12.73
CA SER A 103 -0.60 8.65 -11.29
C SER A 103 -0.26 7.33 -10.60
N SER A 104 -0.83 6.21 -11.05
CA SER A 104 -0.45 4.87 -10.57
C SER A 104 1.01 4.53 -10.92
N ASN A 105 1.45 4.88 -12.14
CA ASN A 105 2.85 4.75 -12.55
C ASN A 105 3.77 5.67 -11.74
N ALA A 106 3.36 6.91 -11.48
CA ALA A 106 4.12 7.85 -10.66
C ALA A 106 4.31 7.37 -9.20
N ILE A 107 3.29 6.73 -8.60
CA ILE A 107 3.38 6.13 -7.26
C ILE A 107 4.36 4.96 -7.24
N THR A 108 4.33 4.13 -8.28
CA THR A 108 5.21 2.97 -8.41
C THR A 108 6.68 3.41 -8.56
N THR A 109 6.93 4.45 -9.37
CA THR A 109 8.27 5.05 -9.52
C THR A 109 8.76 5.72 -8.23
N GLN A 110 7.87 6.41 -7.50
CA GLN A 110 8.25 7.00 -6.19
C GLN A 110 8.57 5.92 -5.13
N LYS A 111 7.94 4.75 -5.21
CA LYS A 111 8.26 3.63 -4.31
C LYS A 111 9.67 3.07 -4.60
N LEU A 112 10.11 3.01 -5.85
CA LEU A 112 11.49 2.61 -6.19
C LEU A 112 12.57 3.50 -5.56
N GLU A 113 12.28 4.79 -5.37
CA GLU A 113 13.22 5.73 -4.75
C GLU A 113 13.31 5.59 -3.22
N HIS A 114 12.38 4.84 -2.59
CA HIS A 114 12.37 4.69 -1.15
C HIS A 114 13.58 3.84 -0.69
N PRO A 115 14.33 4.27 0.34
CA PRO A 115 15.57 3.59 0.76
C PRO A 115 15.41 2.10 1.07
N VAL A 116 14.25 1.70 1.60
CA VAL A 116 13.92 0.29 1.91
C VAL A 116 13.87 -0.59 0.67
N TYR A 117 13.58 -0.01 -0.50
CA TYR A 117 13.29 -0.73 -1.73
C TYR A 117 14.42 -0.59 -2.77
N LYS A 118 15.14 0.53 -2.71
CA LYS A 118 16.10 0.96 -3.72
C LYS A 118 17.24 -0.05 -3.99
N ASP A 119 17.74 -0.72 -2.96
CA ASP A 119 18.92 -1.58 -3.06
C ASP A 119 18.57 -3.08 -3.01
N SER A 120 17.29 -3.43 -2.87
CA SER A 120 16.84 -4.82 -2.64
C SER A 120 15.82 -5.33 -3.66
N LEU A 121 15.21 -4.46 -4.46
CA LEU A 121 14.20 -4.87 -5.43
C LEU A 121 14.78 -5.00 -6.84
N SER A 122 14.57 -6.17 -7.44
CA SER A 122 14.88 -6.42 -8.85
C SER A 122 13.77 -5.94 -9.79
N LYS A 123 12.52 -5.90 -9.31
CA LYS A 123 11.33 -5.59 -10.11
C LYS A 123 10.17 -5.15 -9.22
N ILE A 124 9.35 -4.21 -9.72
CA ILE A 124 8.02 -3.92 -9.17
C ILE A 124 6.96 -4.35 -10.17
N LYS A 125 5.94 -5.07 -9.70
CA LYS A 125 4.75 -5.48 -10.44
C LYS A 125 3.54 -4.81 -9.79
N ALA A 126 2.90 -3.89 -10.51
CA ALA A 126 1.58 -3.40 -10.12
C ALA A 126 0.54 -4.48 -10.45
N LEU A 127 -0.31 -4.80 -9.49
CA LEU A 127 -1.39 -5.77 -9.62
C LEU A 127 -2.74 -5.08 -9.84
N GLU A 128 -3.78 -5.88 -10.09
CA GLU A 128 -5.15 -5.38 -10.16
C GLU A 128 -5.59 -4.82 -8.80
N SER A 129 -6.41 -3.77 -8.84
CA SER A 129 -6.90 -3.13 -7.62
C SER A 129 -7.68 -4.12 -6.74
N TRP A 130 -7.41 -4.09 -5.43
CA TRP A 130 -8.19 -4.83 -4.46
C TRP A 130 -9.51 -4.11 -4.20
N ASN A 131 -10.62 -4.75 -4.56
CA ASN A 131 -11.96 -4.27 -4.27
C ASN A 131 -12.18 -4.12 -2.76
N TRP A 132 -12.55 -2.92 -2.29
CA TRP A 132 -12.72 -2.67 -0.87
C TRP A 132 -13.80 -3.54 -0.20
N VAL A 133 -14.75 -4.13 -0.94
CA VAL A 133 -15.81 -4.99 -0.39
C VAL A 133 -15.30 -6.40 -0.09
N THR A 134 -14.31 -6.90 -0.84
CA THR A 134 -13.81 -8.26 -0.66
C THR A 134 -12.75 -8.29 0.45
N PRO A 135 -12.89 -9.12 1.49
CA PRO A 135 -11.91 -9.19 2.57
C PRO A 135 -10.67 -10.01 2.20
N GLU A 136 -10.67 -10.65 1.04
CA GLU A 136 -9.59 -11.52 0.57
C GLU A 136 -9.12 -11.06 -0.81
N TYR A 137 -7.82 -11.20 -1.04
CA TYR A 137 -7.16 -10.95 -2.31
C TYR A 137 -6.11 -12.01 -2.54
N SER A 138 -5.98 -12.46 -3.78
CA SER A 138 -4.97 -13.44 -4.15
C SER A 138 -4.30 -13.08 -5.46
N PHE A 139 -3.02 -13.43 -5.56
CA PHE A 139 -2.25 -13.30 -6.79
C PHE A 139 -1.22 -14.42 -6.87
N VAL A 140 -0.73 -14.67 -8.08
CA VAL A 140 0.31 -15.67 -8.35
C VAL A 140 1.66 -14.97 -8.44
N VAL A 141 2.66 -15.52 -7.75
CA VAL A 141 4.06 -15.10 -7.89
C VAL A 141 4.62 -15.73 -9.17
N ASP A 142 5.11 -14.91 -10.09
CA ASP A 142 5.64 -15.41 -11.37
C ASP A 142 7.01 -16.10 -11.19
N GLY A 143 7.45 -16.86 -12.20
CA GLY A 143 8.76 -17.49 -12.26
C GLY A 143 8.82 -18.92 -11.72
N ASN A 144 10.03 -19.39 -11.40
CA ASN A 144 10.28 -20.74 -10.86
C ASN A 144 11.20 -20.73 -9.62
N LYS A 145 11.56 -19.54 -9.12
CA LYS A 145 12.48 -19.40 -7.99
C LYS A 145 11.79 -19.82 -6.69
N LYS A 146 12.50 -20.54 -5.83
CA LYS A 146 12.02 -20.91 -4.48
C LYS A 146 11.77 -19.64 -3.68
N ILE A 147 10.56 -19.51 -3.13
CA ILE A 147 10.16 -18.39 -2.28
C ILE A 147 10.70 -18.66 -0.88
N MET A 148 11.48 -17.73 -0.33
CA MET A 148 12.04 -17.82 1.02
C MET A 148 11.27 -16.97 2.03
N LYS A 149 10.74 -15.83 1.61
CA LYS A 149 10.01 -14.92 2.50
C LYS A 149 8.97 -14.12 1.73
N ILE A 150 7.82 -13.89 2.36
CA ILE A 150 6.81 -12.93 1.91
C ILE A 150 6.58 -11.96 3.06
N GLU A 151 6.57 -10.65 2.78
CA GLU A 151 6.38 -9.60 3.77
C GLU A 151 5.48 -8.47 3.24
N ILE A 152 4.46 -8.11 4.01
CA ILE A 152 3.60 -6.94 3.78
C ILE A 152 4.25 -5.73 4.45
N ASP A 153 4.33 -4.63 3.70
CA ASP A 153 4.86 -3.33 4.12
C ASP A 153 6.19 -3.40 4.90
N PRO A 154 7.30 -3.85 4.26
CA PRO A 154 8.62 -3.81 4.91
C PRO A 154 9.06 -2.37 5.23
N SER A 155 8.43 -1.35 4.64
CA SER A 155 8.67 0.05 4.97
C SER A 155 8.13 0.47 6.35
N LYS A 156 7.25 -0.34 6.94
CA LYS A 156 6.62 -0.14 8.26
C LYS A 156 5.82 1.16 8.39
N ARG A 157 5.42 1.75 7.25
CA ARG A 157 4.63 2.99 7.18
C ARG A 157 3.14 2.73 7.29
N LEU A 158 2.70 1.49 7.03
CA LEU A 158 1.34 1.04 7.27
C LEU A 158 1.10 0.96 8.77
N ALA A 159 0.03 1.63 9.23
CA ALA A 159 -0.39 1.61 10.63
C ALA A 159 -1.21 0.34 10.94
N ASP A 160 -0.66 -0.81 10.54
CA ASP A 160 -1.21 -2.12 10.82
C ASP A 160 -1.13 -2.42 12.32
N VAL A 161 -2.26 -2.82 12.92
CA VAL A 161 -2.33 -3.16 14.35
C VAL A 161 -1.70 -4.51 14.68
N ASN A 162 -1.67 -5.46 13.75
CA ASN A 162 -0.97 -6.73 13.95
C ASN A 162 0.10 -6.89 12.87
N ARG A 163 1.36 -6.71 13.26
CA ARG A 163 2.49 -6.85 12.34
C ARG A 163 3.07 -8.25 12.35
N ALA A 164 2.67 -9.10 13.30
CA ALA A 164 3.26 -10.43 13.46
C ALA A 164 2.84 -11.39 12.34
N ASP A 165 1.67 -11.16 11.73
CA ASP A 165 1.11 -11.92 10.59
C ASP A 165 1.34 -11.24 9.23
N ASN A 166 2.15 -10.18 9.20
CA ASN A 166 2.55 -9.52 7.96
C ASN A 166 3.73 -10.19 7.27
N SER A 167 4.40 -11.16 7.89
CA SER A 167 5.52 -11.86 7.26
C SER A 167 5.50 -13.36 7.51
N ILE A 168 5.84 -14.13 6.49
CA ILE A 168 6.11 -15.56 6.58
C ILE A 168 7.46 -15.83 5.95
N SER A 169 8.22 -16.74 6.57
CA SER A 169 9.44 -17.31 6.00
C SER A 169 9.24 -18.80 5.76
N PHE A 170 9.86 -19.32 4.72
CA PHE A 170 9.83 -20.72 4.32
C PHE A 170 11.22 -21.31 4.45
N GLU A 171 11.30 -22.59 4.82
CA GLU A 171 12.55 -23.36 4.88
C GLU A 171 12.98 -23.89 3.51
#